data_AF-A0A928ERE7-F1
#
_entry.id   AF-A0A928ERE7-F1
#
_cell.length_a   1.000
_cell.length_b   1.000
_cell.length_c   1.000
_cell.angle_alpha   90.00
_cell.angle_beta   90.00
_cell.angle_gamma   90.00
#
_symmetry.space_group_name_H-M   'P 1'
#
loop_
_entity.id
_entity.type
_entity.pdbx_description
1 polymer ?
#
loop_
_entity_poly.entity_id
_entity_poly.type
_entity_poly.pdbx_seq_one_letter_code
_entity_poly.pdbx_strand_id
1 'polypeptide(L)'
;MDELLSSEELLSVAEEESKQTQGQLQDLVFGLLDCASALLFFLPLFGQNANGAIHAVPLLSINEMEPWLKSAYVILTVCMVFIGILTLALQNCRNLGWHKSKSVLSLVLHTLAILLFILGRQPYASVFLFAFLMIKVFLPIKIK
;
A
#
# COMPACT_ATOMS: atom_id res chain seq x y z
N MET A 1 26.22 -32.11 28.49
CA MET A 1 26.00 -30.88 29.28
C MET A 1 25.29 -29.92 28.36
N ASP A 2 24.00 -30.20 28.11
CA ASP A 2 23.07 -29.21 27.56
C ASP A 2 22.74 -28.31 28.74
N GLU A 3 23.60 -27.31 28.92
CA GLU A 3 23.39 -26.23 29.85
C GLU A 3 22.14 -25.52 29.38
N LEU A 4 21.07 -25.63 30.17
CA LEU A 4 19.81 -24.92 30.00
C LEU A 4 20.13 -23.51 29.51
N LEU A 5 19.68 -23.17 28.30
CA LEU A 5 19.71 -21.80 27.79
C LEU A 5 19.34 -20.87 28.94
N SER A 6 20.22 -19.92 29.26
CA SER A 6 19.98 -18.99 30.37
C SER A 6 18.57 -18.41 30.21
N SER A 7 17.82 -18.22 31.29
CA SER A 7 16.47 -17.62 31.19
C SER A 7 16.49 -16.28 30.45
N GLU A 8 17.63 -15.58 30.47
CA GLU A 8 17.89 -14.36 29.69
C GLU A 8 18.06 -14.62 28.18
N GLU A 9 18.71 -15.71 27.78
CA GLU A 9 18.80 -16.14 26.37
C GLU A 9 17.45 -16.62 25.83
N LEU A 10 16.66 -17.34 26.65
CA LEU A 10 15.31 -17.72 26.29
C LEU A 10 14.39 -16.50 26.14
N LEU A 11 14.53 -15.49 27.02
CA LEU A 11 13.79 -14.24 26.91
C LEU A 11 14.18 -13.44 25.66
N SER A 12 15.48 -13.35 25.35
CA SER A 12 15.95 -12.56 24.19
C SER A 12 15.53 -13.19 22.86
N VAL A 13 15.56 -14.52 22.75
CA VAL A 13 15.04 -15.25 21.58
C VAL A 13 13.54 -15.04 21.42
N ALA A 14 12.75 -15.12 22.50
CA ALA A 14 11.31 -14.86 22.44
C ALA A 14 10.97 -13.42 22.03
N GLU A 15 11.77 -12.44 22.49
CA GLU A 15 11.59 -11.04 22.13
C GLU A 15 11.92 -10.80 20.64
N GLU A 16 12.97 -11.41 20.10
CA GLU A 16 13.31 -11.34 18.68
C GLU A 16 12.24 -11.98 17.78
N GLU A 17 11.73 -13.16 18.14
CA GLU A 17 10.65 -13.83 17.39
C GLU A 17 9.36 -12.99 17.36
N SER A 18 9.03 -12.33 18.47
CA SER A 18 7.85 -11.46 18.55
C SER A 18 7.98 -10.24 17.64
N LYS A 19 9.14 -9.58 17.64
CA LYS A 19 9.44 -8.42 16.78
C LYS A 19 9.48 -8.82 15.30
N GLN A 20 10.04 -9.98 14.99
CA GLN A 20 10.11 -10.51 13.64
C GLN A 20 8.71 -10.82 13.09
N THR A 21 7.89 -11.52 13.87
CA THR A 21 6.52 -11.87 13.49
C THR A 21 5.68 -10.61 13.27
N GLN A 22 5.86 -9.60 14.12
CA GLN A 22 5.22 -8.30 13.96
C GLN A 22 5.64 -7.58 12.67
N GLY A 23 6.93 -7.56 12.35
CA GLY A 23 7.43 -6.97 11.09
C GLY A 23 6.84 -7.66 9.87
N GLN A 24 6.75 -9.00 9.89
CA GLN A 24 6.13 -9.78 8.81
C GLN A 24 4.64 -9.49 8.65
N LEU A 25 3.88 -9.33 9.74
CA LEU A 25 2.46 -8.95 9.67
C LEU A 25 2.28 -7.54 9.10
N GLN A 26 3.14 -6.59 9.48
CA GLN A 26 3.10 -5.23 8.92
C GLN A 26 3.36 -5.23 7.42
N ASP A 27 4.41 -5.93 6.98
CA ASP A 27 4.74 -6.09 5.56
C ASP A 27 3.62 -6.76 4.77
N LEU A 28 2.97 -7.78 5.34
CA LEU A 28 1.84 -8.46 4.72
C LEU A 28 0.68 -7.48 4.49
N VAL A 29 0.29 -6.71 5.51
CA VAL A 29 -0.79 -5.73 5.38
C VAL A 29 -0.42 -4.62 4.38
N PHE A 30 0.80 -4.11 4.43
CA PHE A 30 1.27 -3.10 3.48
C PHE A 30 1.23 -3.60 2.04
N GLY A 31 1.77 -4.81 1.81
CA GLY A 31 1.79 -5.44 0.50
C GLY A 31 0.39 -5.75 -0.03
N LEU A 32 -0.52 -6.22 0.84
CA LEU A 32 -1.90 -6.50 0.46
C LEU A 32 -2.66 -5.22 0.09
N LEU A 33 -2.49 -4.13 0.84
CA LEU A 33 -3.11 -2.84 0.53
C LEU A 33 -2.56 -2.24 -0.77
N ASP A 34 -1.24 -2.36 -1.00
CA ASP A 34 -0.60 -1.97 -2.26
C ASP A 34 -1.16 -2.76 -3.45
N CYS A 35 -1.33 -4.08 -3.32
CA CYS A 35 -1.98 -4.90 -4.33
C CYS A 35 -3.46 -4.56 -4.51
N ALA A 36 -4.18 -4.24 -3.42
CA ALA A 36 -5.59 -3.88 -3.47
C ALA A 36 -5.85 -2.58 -4.25
N SER A 37 -4.83 -1.74 -4.45
CA SER A 37 -4.93 -0.58 -5.36
C SER A 37 -5.29 -0.99 -6.79
N ALA A 38 -5.02 -2.24 -7.22
CA ALA A 38 -5.46 -2.79 -8.49
C ALA A 38 -6.98 -2.75 -8.69
N LEU A 39 -7.76 -2.70 -7.60
CA LEU A 39 -9.22 -2.54 -7.67
C LEU A 39 -9.61 -1.25 -8.42
N LEU A 40 -8.77 -0.21 -8.44
CA LEU A 40 -9.03 1.01 -9.22
C LEU A 40 -9.18 0.74 -10.73
N PHE A 41 -8.58 -0.32 -11.26
CA PHE A 41 -8.75 -0.69 -12.67
C PHE A 41 -10.17 -1.16 -12.99
N PHE A 42 -10.87 -1.74 -12.02
CA PHE A 42 -12.13 -2.44 -12.23
C PHE A 42 -13.32 -1.80 -11.49
N LEU A 43 -13.06 -1.07 -10.41
CA LEU A 43 -14.09 -0.48 -9.56
C LEU A 43 -14.48 0.91 -10.08
N PRO A 44 -15.77 1.22 -10.20
CA PRO A 44 -16.24 2.50 -10.71
C PRO A 44 -16.06 3.61 -9.66
N LEU A 45 -14.85 4.14 -9.55
CA LEU A 45 -14.48 5.19 -8.60
C LEU A 45 -14.11 6.51 -9.27
N PHE A 46 -14.06 6.56 -10.59
CA PHE A 46 -13.69 7.77 -11.33
C PHE A 46 -14.92 8.41 -11.95
N GLY A 47 -15.15 9.68 -11.66
CA GLY A 47 -16.22 10.46 -12.24
C GLY A 47 -15.85 10.95 -13.64
N GLN A 48 -16.74 10.72 -14.61
CA GLN A 48 -16.71 11.33 -15.94
C GLN A 48 -18.09 11.90 -16.30
N ASN A 49 -18.13 12.88 -17.20
CA ASN A 49 -19.32 13.68 -17.48
C ASN A 49 -19.97 13.24 -18.80
N ALA A 50 -20.55 12.04 -18.82
CA ALA A 50 -21.21 11.53 -20.02
C ALA A 50 -22.59 12.19 -20.19
N ASN A 51 -22.78 12.94 -21.28
CA ASN A 51 -24.05 13.56 -21.69
C ASN A 51 -24.75 14.41 -20.61
N GLY A 52 -23.97 15.15 -19.80
CA GLY A 52 -24.52 16.06 -18.78
C GLY A 52 -24.88 15.39 -17.45
N ALA A 53 -24.58 14.10 -17.29
CA ALA A 53 -24.66 13.39 -16.02
C ALA A 53 -23.27 12.90 -15.59
N ILE A 54 -22.99 12.95 -14.29
CA ILE A 54 -21.75 12.41 -13.72
C ILE A 54 -21.93 10.92 -13.51
N HIS A 55 -21.15 10.12 -14.25
CA HIS A 55 -21.12 8.67 -14.13
C HIS A 55 -19.80 8.21 -13.50
N ALA A 56 -19.90 7.27 -12.57
CA ALA A 56 -18.74 6.60 -12.00
C ALA A 56 -18.30 5.46 -12.92
N VAL A 57 -17.03 5.44 -13.31
CA VAL A 57 -16.43 4.45 -14.21
C VAL A 57 -15.09 3.93 -13.67
N PRO A 58 -14.66 2.74 -14.07
CA PRO A 58 -13.33 2.21 -13.75
C PRO A 58 -12.22 3.02 -14.43
N LEU A 59 -11.00 2.98 -13.88
CA LEU A 59 -9.84 3.71 -14.42
C LEU A 59 -9.59 3.41 -15.91
N LEU A 60 -9.77 2.14 -16.32
CA LEU A 60 -9.55 1.71 -17.70
C LEU A 60 -10.54 2.34 -18.67
N SER A 61 -11.77 2.58 -18.21
CA SER A 61 -12.90 3.04 -19.03
C SER A 61 -13.09 4.56 -19.05
N ILE A 62 -12.21 5.33 -18.40
CA ILE A 62 -12.23 6.79 -18.47
C ILE A 62 -11.90 7.22 -19.91
N ASN A 63 -12.81 7.94 -20.57
CA ASN A 63 -12.61 8.40 -21.95
C ASN A 63 -12.53 9.92 -22.09
N GLU A 64 -13.16 10.67 -21.19
CA GLU A 64 -13.23 12.14 -21.25
C GLU A 64 -12.08 12.86 -20.54
N MET A 65 -11.01 12.13 -20.21
CA MET A 65 -9.84 12.67 -19.52
C MET A 65 -8.66 12.79 -20.48
N GLU A 66 -7.85 13.84 -20.26
CA GLU A 66 -6.57 14.03 -20.96
C GLU A 66 -5.71 12.74 -20.93
N PRO A 67 -5.20 12.26 -22.09
CA PRO A 67 -4.49 10.99 -22.18
C PRO A 67 -3.25 10.92 -21.27
N TRP A 68 -2.53 12.04 -21.11
CA TRP A 68 -1.34 12.09 -20.26
C TRP A 68 -1.69 11.89 -18.77
N LEU A 69 -2.82 12.44 -18.32
CA LEU A 69 -3.28 12.34 -16.95
C LEU A 69 -3.81 10.92 -16.65
N LYS A 70 -4.59 10.35 -17.57
CA LYS A 70 -5.03 8.95 -17.48
C LYS A 70 -3.82 8.01 -17.42
N SER A 71 -2.81 8.26 -18.24
CA SER A 71 -1.57 7.48 -18.23
C SER A 71 -0.85 7.58 -16.89
N ALA A 72 -0.76 8.76 -16.29
CA ALA A 72 -0.17 8.94 -14.96
C ALA A 72 -0.90 8.14 -13.88
N TYR A 73 -2.24 8.08 -13.93
CA TYR A 73 -3.04 7.31 -12.96
C TYR A 73 -2.79 5.81 -13.09
N VAL A 74 -2.75 5.32 -14.33
CA VAL A 74 -2.45 3.92 -14.63
C VAL A 74 -1.04 3.58 -14.16
N ILE A 75 -0.03 4.40 -14.49
CA ILE A 75 1.37 4.17 -14.09
C ILE A 75 1.49 4.12 -12.56
N LEU A 76 0.91 5.09 -11.84
CA LEU A 76 0.94 5.09 -10.37
C LEU A 76 0.29 3.85 -9.77
N THR A 77 -0.85 3.43 -10.31
CA THR A 77 -1.56 2.23 -9.84
C THR A 77 -0.72 0.96 -10.10
N VAL A 78 -0.13 0.83 -11.29
CA VAL A 78 0.78 -0.30 -11.60
C VAL A 78 2.01 -0.29 -10.67
N CYS A 79 2.62 0.87 -10.44
CA CYS A 79 3.76 1.00 -9.53
C CYS A 79 3.40 0.55 -8.10
N MET A 80 2.22 0.91 -7.58
CA MET A 80 1.77 0.44 -6.28
C MET A 80 1.61 -1.07 -6.24
N VAL A 81 0.91 -1.65 -7.23
CA VAL A 81 0.72 -3.11 -7.31
C VAL A 81 2.07 -3.83 -7.38
N PHE A 82 3.00 -3.31 -8.17
CA PHE A 82 4.34 -3.87 -8.28
C PHE A 82 5.11 -3.80 -6.95
N ILE A 83 5.04 -2.68 -6.23
CA ILE A 83 5.63 -2.55 -4.88
C ILE A 83 4.97 -3.51 -3.89
N GLY A 84 3.65 -3.71 -3.99
CA GLY A 84 2.89 -4.65 -3.16
C GLY A 84 3.35 -6.09 -3.34
N ILE A 85 3.43 -6.52 -4.60
CA ILE A 85 3.97 -7.85 -4.97
C ILE A 85 5.41 -8.00 -4.48
N LEU A 86 6.26 -7.00 -4.69
CA LEU A 86 7.65 -7.01 -4.25
C LEU A 86 7.78 -7.04 -2.72
N THR A 87 6.81 -6.47 -2.00
CA THR A 87 6.74 -6.52 -0.53
C THR A 87 6.37 -7.92 -0.07
N LEU A 88 5.31 -8.50 -0.60
CA LEU A 88 4.89 -9.86 -0.28
C LEU A 88 5.94 -10.91 -0.68
N ALA A 89 6.55 -10.78 -1.84
CA ALA A 89 7.55 -11.73 -2.34
C ALA A 89 8.85 -11.74 -1.51
N LEU A 90 9.22 -10.58 -0.95
CA LEU A 90 10.48 -10.42 -0.21
C LEU A 90 10.28 -10.23 1.29
N GLN A 91 9.06 -10.44 1.81
CA GLN A 91 8.77 -10.34 3.25
C GLN A 91 9.60 -11.34 4.08
N ASN A 92 10.06 -12.43 3.46
CA ASN A 92 10.87 -13.46 4.12
C ASN A 92 12.38 -13.22 3.98
N CYS A 93 12.79 -12.19 3.23
CA CYS A 93 14.21 -11.86 3.06
C CYS A 93 14.70 -10.98 4.22
N ARG A 94 15.65 -11.50 4.99
CA ARG A 94 16.19 -10.90 6.23
C ARG A 94 17.12 -9.70 6.00
N ASN A 95 16.84 -8.85 5.01
CA ASN A 95 17.67 -7.67 4.74
C ASN A 95 17.12 -6.45 5.51
N LEU A 96 17.85 -6.02 6.55
CA LEU A 96 17.40 -4.99 7.50
C LEU A 96 17.16 -3.61 6.86
N GLY A 97 17.88 -3.27 5.80
CA GLY A 97 17.71 -2.00 5.06
C GLY A 97 16.48 -1.97 4.15
N TRP A 98 15.97 -3.14 3.78
CA TRP A 98 14.85 -3.32 2.86
C TRP A 98 13.52 -2.95 3.51
N HIS A 99 13.29 -3.37 4.76
CA HIS A 99 12.03 -3.13 5.47
C HIS A 99 11.74 -1.63 5.68
N LYS A 100 12.71 -0.85 6.19
CA LYS A 100 12.46 0.58 6.46
C LYS A 100 12.25 1.42 5.20
N SER A 101 13.06 1.18 4.16
CA SER A 101 13.03 1.99 2.94
C SER A 101 11.73 1.78 2.16
N LYS A 102 11.24 0.53 2.10
CA LYS A 102 10.01 0.19 1.37
C LYS A 102 8.75 0.80 1.96
N SER A 103 8.59 0.77 3.29
CA SER A 103 7.40 1.31 3.93
C SER A 103 7.28 2.82 3.69
N VAL A 104 8.40 3.54 3.71
CA VAL A 104 8.43 4.97 3.35
C VAL A 104 8.07 5.17 1.88
N LEU A 105 8.65 4.39 0.96
CA LEU A 105 8.35 4.48 -0.47
C LEU A 105 6.87 4.23 -0.77
N SER A 106 6.28 3.19 -0.18
CA SER A 106 4.86 2.85 -0.34
C SER A 106 3.94 3.96 0.18
N LEU A 107 4.26 4.56 1.33
CA LEU A 107 3.53 5.70 1.90
C LEU A 107 3.62 6.95 1.01
N VAL A 108 4.82 7.29 0.54
CA VAL A 108 5.04 8.44 -0.34
C VAL A 108 4.29 8.26 -1.66
N LEU A 109 4.33 7.06 -2.24
CA LEU A 109 3.63 6.76 -3.50
C LEU A 109 2.10 6.87 -3.34
N HIS A 110 1.54 6.34 -2.25
CA HIS A 110 0.11 6.51 -1.94
C HIS A 110 -0.25 7.99 -1.79
N THR A 111 0.56 8.75 -1.05
CA THR A 111 0.32 10.19 -0.84
C THR A 111 0.34 10.95 -2.17
N LEU A 112 1.32 10.67 -3.02
CA LEU A 112 1.44 11.29 -4.34
C LEU A 112 0.22 10.98 -5.23
N ALA A 113 -0.25 9.73 -5.22
CA ALA A 113 -1.44 9.35 -5.99
C ALA A 113 -2.72 9.98 -5.47
N ILE A 114 -2.90 10.04 -4.14
CA ILE A 114 -4.05 10.74 -3.52
C ILE A 114 -4.06 12.20 -3.96
N LEU A 115 -2.91 12.89 -3.88
CA LEU A 115 -2.78 14.29 -4.32
C LEU A 115 -3.10 14.44 -5.81
N LEU A 116 -2.60 13.54 -6.66
CA LEU A 116 -2.85 13.59 -8.09
C LEU A 116 -4.33 13.33 -8.44
N PHE A 117 -5.02 12.46 -7.70
CA PHE A 117 -6.46 12.21 -7.85
C PHE A 117 -7.29 13.41 -7.37
N ILE A 118 -6.89 14.07 -6.28
CA ILE A 118 -7.52 15.32 -5.84
C ILE A 118 -7.36 16.39 -6.92
N LEU A 119 -6.15 16.54 -7.47
CA LEU A 119 -5.85 17.53 -8.51
C LEU A 119 -6.66 17.29 -9.79
N GLY A 120 -6.87 16.03 -10.18
CA GLY A 120 -7.74 15.65 -11.29
C GLY A 120 -9.23 15.51 -10.94
N ARG A 121 -9.64 16.01 -9.76
CA ARG A 121 -11.05 16.07 -9.31
C ARG A 121 -11.72 14.70 -9.21
N GLN A 122 -11.00 13.71 -8.72
CA GLN A 122 -11.46 12.33 -8.51
C GLN A 122 -11.54 11.98 -7.00
N PRO A 123 -12.47 12.62 -6.25
CA PRO A 123 -12.50 12.51 -4.78
C PRO A 123 -12.81 11.10 -4.28
N TYR A 124 -13.60 10.30 -5.00
CA TYR A 124 -13.93 8.93 -4.59
C TYR A 124 -12.70 8.01 -4.65
N ALA A 125 -11.91 8.08 -5.73
CA ALA A 125 -10.64 7.37 -5.84
C ALA A 125 -9.62 7.84 -4.77
N SER A 126 -9.57 9.16 -4.50
CA SER A 126 -8.73 9.72 -3.42
C SER A 126 -9.11 9.17 -2.05
N VAL A 127 -10.40 9.17 -1.70
CA VAL A 127 -10.89 8.66 -0.41
C VAL A 127 -10.61 7.17 -0.28
N PHE A 128 -10.77 6.40 -1.36
CA PHE A 128 -10.47 4.98 -1.39
C PHE A 128 -9.00 4.69 -1.05
N LEU A 129 -8.05 5.36 -1.73
CA LEU A 129 -6.61 5.20 -1.40
C LEU A 129 -6.24 5.80 -0.04
N PHE A 130 -6.90 6.88 0.37
CA PHE A 130 -6.68 7.48 1.68
C PHE A 130 -7.05 6.52 2.81
N ALA A 131 -8.12 5.73 2.67
CA ALA A 131 -8.46 4.69 3.63
C ALA A 131 -7.32 3.67 3.80
N PHE A 132 -6.68 3.26 2.71
CA PHE A 132 -5.50 2.37 2.77
C PHE A 132 -4.30 3.04 3.46
N LEU A 133 -4.06 4.32 3.15
CA LEU A 133 -2.99 5.09 3.80
C LEU A 133 -3.23 5.20 5.31
N MET A 134 -4.46 5.44 5.75
CA MET A 134 -4.81 5.49 7.17
C MET A 134 -4.48 4.17 7.87
N ILE A 135 -4.87 3.03 7.30
CA ILE A 135 -4.55 1.71 7.87
C ILE A 135 -3.02 1.55 8.00
N LYS A 136 -2.25 1.92 6.97
CA LYS A 136 -0.79 1.85 6.99
C LYS A 136 -0.14 2.73 8.05
N VAL A 137 -0.68 3.92 8.32
CA VAL A 137 -0.15 4.85 9.34
C VAL A 137 -0.51 4.39 10.75
N PHE A 138 -1.71 3.86 10.98
CA PHE A 138 -2.13 3.41 12.31
C PHE A 138 -1.55 2.07 12.73
N LEU A 139 -1.28 1.17 11.78
CA LEU A 139 -0.74 -0.16 12.07
C LEU A 139 0.57 -0.12 12.88
N PRO A 140 1.61 0.65 12.53
CA PRO A 140 2.84 0.73 13.31
C PRO A 140 2.66 1.44 14.67
N ILE A 141 1.62 2.29 14.82
CA ILE A 141 1.32 2.99 16.09
C ILE A 141 0.70 2.02 17.11
N LYS A 142 -0.19 1.12 16.65
CA LYS A 142 -0.90 0.19 17.54
C LYS A 142 0.00 -0.92 18.09
N ILE A 143 1.14 -1.16 17.45
CA ILE A 143 2.03 -2.28 17.78
C ILE A 143 3.35 -1.77 18.41
N LYS A 144 3.36 -0.54 18.91
CA LYS A 144 4.44 0.04 19.72
C LYS A 144 3.96 0.21 21.16
#